data_AF-A0A7C6YZ30-F1
#
_entry.id   AF-A0A7C6YZ30-F1
#
_cell.length_a   1.000
_cell.length_b   1.000
_cell.length_c   1.000
_cell.angle_alpha   90.00
_cell.angle_beta   90.00
_cell.angle_gamma   90.00
#
_symmetry.space_group_name_H-M   'P 1'
#
loop_
_entity.id
_entity.type
_entity.pdbx_description
1 polymer ?
#
loop_
_entity_poly.entity_id
_entity_poly.type
_entity_poly.pdbx_seq_one_letter_code
_entity_poly.pdbx_strand_id
1 'polypeptide(L)'
;MLAFADEINSLLDKSTLLISSNGGNFHFATSATSLFYERYSWLDENQELYNDNDSLEERLKKYSKYAVSNRELSEMIFVYKNAVEAYGWFELTTLPTSGLLREYNGNSYAKVNDYNFKTLADLENYLHMLFTDSIVNDLLHPKNGTERYCNIDGELYAIPADRGTNITKGEEKYEIISSNADTITFRVTVEILGEWDGNKQPITGYETHDFTYEKIGDKWVFTTFNLVR
;
A
#
# COMPACT_ATOMS: atom_id res chain seq x y z
N MET A 1 16.81 5.15 47.25
CA MET A 1 16.67 4.93 45.80
C MET A 1 18.04 4.88 45.11
N LEU A 2 18.99 5.78 45.45
CA LEU A 2 20.39 5.72 44.96
C LEU A 2 21.14 4.44 45.38
N ALA A 3 21.01 4.02 46.64
CA ALA A 3 21.70 2.81 47.15
C ALA A 3 21.33 1.49 46.43
N PHE A 4 20.11 1.39 45.87
CA PHE A 4 19.69 0.22 45.11
C PHE A 4 20.28 0.22 43.69
N ALA A 5 20.35 1.39 43.05
CA ALA A 5 20.95 1.53 41.73
C ALA A 5 22.47 1.28 41.77
N ASP A 6 23.15 1.74 42.81
CA ASP A 6 24.59 1.52 43.00
C ASP A 6 24.92 0.05 43.29
N GLU A 7 24.04 -0.65 44.01
CA GLU A 7 24.17 -2.09 44.29
C GLU A 7 23.97 -2.94 43.02
N ILE A 8 22.98 -2.59 42.19
CA ILE A 8 22.75 -3.24 40.88
C ILE A 8 23.92 -2.99 39.93
N ASN A 9 24.44 -1.77 39.85
CA ASN A 9 25.57 -1.45 38.97
C ASN A 9 26.87 -2.14 39.40
N SER A 10 27.10 -2.30 40.71
CA SER A 10 28.23 -3.06 41.27
C SER A 10 28.17 -4.56 40.95
N LEU A 11 26.96 -5.11 40.80
CA LEU A 11 26.74 -6.50 40.38
C LEU A 11 26.91 -6.69 38.86
N LEU A 12 26.50 -5.69 38.07
CA LEU A 12 26.66 -5.68 36.61
C LEU A 12 28.13 -5.53 36.18
N ASP A 13 28.91 -4.68 36.86
CA ASP A 13 30.36 -4.51 36.58
C ASP A 13 31.20 -5.77 36.87
N LYS A 14 30.68 -6.68 37.70
CA LYS A 14 31.33 -7.96 38.04
C LYS A 14 30.86 -9.13 37.17
N SER A 15 29.84 -8.93 36.34
CA SER A 15 29.29 -9.98 35.49
C SER A 15 29.78 -9.81 34.06
N THR A 16 30.82 -10.55 33.69
CA THR A 16 31.16 -10.72 32.28
C THR A 16 30.10 -11.62 31.65
N LEU A 17 29.17 -11.00 30.90
CA LEU A 17 28.22 -11.71 30.08
C LEU A 17 28.96 -12.34 28.88
N LEU A 18 29.44 -13.57 29.05
CA LEU A 18 30.03 -14.36 27.96
C LEU A 18 28.91 -15.06 27.19
N ILE A 19 28.49 -14.46 26.09
CA ILE A 19 27.53 -15.04 25.16
C ILE A 19 28.31 -15.91 24.17
N SER A 20 28.21 -17.23 24.30
CA SER A 20 28.73 -18.20 23.33
C SER A 20 27.55 -18.88 22.65
N SER A 21 27.34 -18.62 21.36
CA SER A 21 26.35 -19.32 20.54
C SER A 21 27.01 -20.46 19.77
N ASN A 22 27.00 -21.67 20.32
CA ASN A 22 27.22 -22.88 19.54
C ASN A 22 25.94 -23.71 19.59
N GLY A 23 25.26 -23.86 18.44
CA GLY A 23 24.01 -24.62 18.33
C GLY A 23 22.78 -23.98 18.99
N GLY A 24 22.75 -22.66 19.20
CA GLY A 24 21.57 -21.94 19.68
C GLY A 24 21.28 -22.04 21.19
N ASN A 25 22.19 -22.62 21.98
CA ASN A 25 22.03 -22.72 23.43
C ASN A 25 22.88 -21.67 24.16
N PHE A 26 22.27 -20.89 25.05
CA PHE A 26 22.97 -19.98 25.95
C PHE A 26 22.98 -20.52 27.39
N HIS A 27 24.09 -20.37 28.10
CA HIS A 27 24.22 -20.79 29.49
C HIS A 27 24.54 -19.57 30.37
N PHE A 28 23.64 -19.27 31.31
CA PHE A 28 23.92 -18.38 32.43
C PHE A 28 24.30 -19.24 33.63
N ALA A 29 25.54 -19.13 34.10
CA ALA A 29 25.95 -19.86 35.28
C ALA A 29 25.82 -18.96 36.52
N THR A 30 24.69 -19.06 37.22
CA THR A 30 24.63 -19.22 38.69
C THR A 30 23.20 -19.60 39.12
N SER A 31 23.06 -20.84 39.61
CA SER A 31 21.92 -21.45 40.32
C SER A 31 20.55 -21.51 39.64
N ALA A 32 20.04 -22.75 39.52
CA ALA A 32 18.80 -23.20 38.90
C ALA A 32 18.77 -23.10 37.37
N THR A 33 19.22 -24.18 36.73
CA THR A 33 19.04 -24.49 35.31
C THR A 33 17.55 -24.72 35.00
N SER A 34 16.71 -23.69 35.08
CA SER A 34 15.48 -23.69 34.30
C SER A 34 15.89 -23.40 32.87
N LEU A 35 15.78 -24.42 32.01
CA LEU A 35 15.79 -24.24 30.56
C LEU A 35 14.65 -23.28 30.21
N PHE A 36 14.97 -22.00 30.08
CA PHE A 36 14.07 -21.06 29.44
C PHE A 36 14.23 -21.28 27.94
N TYR A 37 13.25 -21.95 27.34
CA TYR A 37 13.08 -21.89 25.90
C TYR A 37 12.59 -20.48 25.60
N GLU A 38 13.44 -19.63 25.02
CA GLU A 38 12.92 -18.51 24.23
C GLU A 38 12.08 -19.12 23.12
N ARG A 39 10.77 -19.23 23.37
CA ARG A 39 9.82 -19.33 22.28
C ARG A 39 9.78 -17.96 21.67
N TYR A 40 10.30 -17.85 20.45
CA TYR A 40 10.07 -16.69 19.61
C TYR A 40 8.56 -16.58 19.38
N SER A 41 7.84 -15.87 20.24
CA SER A 41 6.38 -15.85 20.26
C SER A 41 5.78 -15.42 18.92
N TRP A 42 6.50 -14.59 18.16
CA TRP A 42 6.16 -14.18 16.80
C TRP A 42 6.26 -15.31 15.76
N LEU A 43 7.11 -16.33 15.98
CA LEU A 43 7.10 -17.56 15.18
C LEU A 43 5.86 -18.41 15.49
N ASP A 44 5.19 -18.21 16.62
CA ASP A 44 3.98 -18.96 16.97
C ASP A 44 2.70 -18.27 16.47
N GLU A 45 2.80 -17.04 15.97
CA GLU A 45 1.68 -16.30 15.35
C GLU A 45 1.43 -16.70 13.90
N ASN A 46 2.43 -17.28 13.21
CA ASN A 46 2.37 -17.62 11.78
C ASN A 46 2.63 -19.12 11.57
N GLN A 47 1.94 -19.98 12.34
CA GLN A 47 2.21 -21.42 12.38
C GLN A 47 2.03 -22.10 11.02
N GLU A 48 1.14 -21.58 10.18
CA GLU A 48 0.91 -22.05 8.81
C GLU A 48 2.14 -21.96 7.89
N LEU A 49 3.17 -21.18 8.26
CA LEU A 49 4.41 -21.06 7.49
C LEU A 49 5.36 -22.24 7.72
N TYR A 50 5.18 -23.02 8.79
CA TYR A 50 6.15 -24.02 9.23
C TYR A 50 5.61 -25.44 9.11
N ASN A 51 6.50 -26.39 8.85
CA ASN A 51 6.21 -27.80 8.96
C ASN A 51 6.58 -28.28 10.38
N ASP A 52 5.90 -29.31 10.88
CA ASP A 52 6.12 -29.88 12.23
C ASP A 52 7.59 -30.25 12.52
N ASN A 53 8.34 -30.63 11.48
CA ASN A 53 9.74 -31.08 11.60
C ASN A 53 10.77 -30.01 11.21
N ASP A 54 10.35 -28.76 10.93
CA ASP A 54 11.30 -27.69 10.64
C ASP A 54 12.16 -27.39 11.88
N SER A 55 13.47 -27.39 11.68
CA SER A 55 14.41 -26.82 12.64
C SER A 55 14.14 -25.33 12.85
N LEU A 56 14.64 -24.77 13.96
CA LEU A 56 14.56 -23.33 14.20
C LEU A 56 15.17 -22.52 13.04
N GLU A 57 16.29 -22.97 12.47
CA GLU A 57 16.92 -22.31 11.33
C GLU A 57 16.00 -22.27 10.11
N GLU A 58 15.31 -23.36 9.81
CA GLU A 58 14.34 -23.42 8.71
C GLU A 58 13.14 -22.52 8.97
N ARG A 59 12.60 -22.51 10.19
CA ARG A 59 11.52 -21.58 10.58
C ARG A 59 11.94 -20.12 10.42
N LEU A 60 13.14 -19.75 10.87
CA LEU A 60 13.67 -18.39 10.72
C LEU A 60 13.85 -17.99 9.25
N LYS A 61 14.36 -18.91 8.40
CA LYS A 61 14.49 -18.68 6.95
C LYS A 61 13.13 -18.48 6.27
N LYS A 62 12.14 -19.32 6.61
CA LYS A 62 10.77 -19.20 6.06
C LYS A 62 10.10 -17.91 6.50
N TYR A 63 10.19 -17.56 7.78
CA TYR A 63 9.63 -16.31 8.27
C TYR A 63 10.32 -15.09 7.65
N SER A 64 11.65 -15.08 7.54
CA SER A 64 12.38 -13.99 6.89
C SER A 64 11.89 -13.78 5.45
N LYS A 65 11.70 -14.86 4.69
CA LYS A 65 11.14 -14.78 3.33
C LYS A 65 9.71 -14.23 3.35
N TYR A 66 8.86 -14.73 4.23
CA TYR A 66 7.48 -14.23 4.39
C TYR A 66 7.44 -12.75 4.74
N ALA A 67 8.24 -12.30 5.71
CA ALA A 67 8.28 -10.92 6.16
C ALA A 67 8.73 -9.96 5.05
N VAL A 68 9.72 -10.38 4.24
CA VAL A 68 10.15 -9.61 3.06
C VAL A 68 9.01 -9.52 2.04
N SER A 69 8.40 -10.64 1.66
CA SER A 69 7.31 -10.64 0.67
C SER A 69 6.09 -9.85 1.15
N ASN A 70 5.74 -9.94 2.44
CA ASN A 70 4.62 -9.20 3.01
C ASN A 70 4.89 -7.69 3.05
N ARG A 71 6.15 -7.29 3.31
CA ARG A 71 6.57 -5.90 3.22
C ARG A 71 6.48 -5.38 1.78
N GLU A 72 7.02 -6.12 0.82
CA GLU A 72 6.95 -5.75 -0.61
C GLU A 72 5.49 -5.62 -1.07
N LEU A 73 4.63 -6.56 -0.68
CA LEU A 73 3.19 -6.50 -0.97
C LEU A 73 2.54 -5.28 -0.34
N SER A 74 2.88 -4.96 0.92
CA SER A 74 2.32 -3.79 1.62
C SER A 74 2.75 -2.48 0.95
N GLU A 75 4.01 -2.36 0.54
CA GLU A 75 4.52 -1.20 -0.20
C GLU A 75 3.81 -1.07 -1.57
N MET A 76 3.61 -2.19 -2.27
CA MET A 76 2.89 -2.20 -3.56
C MET A 76 1.41 -1.82 -3.41
N ILE A 77 0.74 -2.33 -2.37
CA ILE A 77 -0.66 -1.96 -2.07
C ILE A 77 -0.76 -0.46 -1.79
N PHE A 78 0.18 0.11 -1.03
CA PHE A 78 0.19 1.55 -0.76
C PHE A 78 0.29 2.37 -2.04
N VAL A 79 1.23 2.04 -2.93
CA VAL A 79 1.38 2.74 -4.22
C VAL A 79 0.14 2.57 -5.10
N TYR A 80 -0.41 1.35 -5.17
CA TYR A 80 -1.64 1.08 -5.91
C TYR A 80 -2.81 1.91 -5.39
N LYS A 81 -2.99 2.04 -4.06
CA LYS A 81 -4.08 2.84 -3.50
C LYS A 81 -3.94 4.33 -3.79
N ASN A 82 -2.72 4.87 -3.80
CA ASN A 82 -2.48 6.25 -4.24
C ASN A 82 -2.85 6.44 -5.72
N ALA A 83 -2.54 5.45 -6.56
CA ALA A 83 -2.93 5.46 -7.97
C ALA A 83 -4.45 5.35 -8.16
N VAL A 84 -5.14 4.48 -7.39
CA VAL A 84 -6.61 4.38 -7.40
C VAL A 84 -7.25 5.71 -7.01
N GLU A 85 -6.76 6.36 -5.95
CA GLU A 85 -7.26 7.66 -5.52
C GLU A 85 -7.06 8.72 -6.61
N ALA A 86 -5.85 8.83 -7.15
CA ALA A 86 -5.52 9.81 -8.17
C ALA A 86 -6.33 9.62 -9.47
N TYR A 87 -6.49 8.38 -9.92
CA TYR A 87 -7.32 8.04 -11.09
C TYR A 87 -8.82 8.27 -10.78
N GLY A 88 -9.25 7.98 -9.56
CA GLY A 88 -10.60 8.20 -9.06
C GLY A 88 -11.04 9.66 -9.12
N TRP A 89 -10.12 10.62 -9.04
CA TRP A 89 -10.41 12.04 -9.20
C TRP A 89 -10.92 12.43 -10.59
N PHE A 90 -10.75 11.57 -11.59
CA PHE A 90 -11.22 11.79 -12.96
C PHE A 90 -12.54 11.08 -13.25
N GLU A 91 -12.69 9.86 -12.71
CA GLU A 91 -13.76 8.91 -13.05
C GLU A 91 -14.85 8.76 -11.99
N LEU A 92 -14.53 8.97 -10.70
CA LEU A 92 -15.45 8.69 -9.58
C LEU A 92 -15.88 9.98 -8.89
N THR A 93 -14.96 10.63 -8.20
CA THR A 93 -15.27 11.78 -7.33
C THR A 93 -14.17 12.81 -7.52
N THR A 94 -14.54 13.96 -8.09
CA THR A 94 -13.62 15.06 -8.36
C THR A 94 -13.00 15.57 -7.07
N LEU A 95 -11.76 16.09 -7.13
CA LEU A 95 -11.13 16.77 -5.99
C LEU A 95 -12.09 17.80 -5.37
N PRO A 96 -12.06 17.99 -4.03
CA PRO A 96 -12.93 18.94 -3.36
C PRO A 96 -12.85 20.33 -4.00
N THR A 97 -14.01 20.96 -4.22
CA THR A 97 -14.08 22.28 -4.84
C THR A 97 -14.79 23.29 -3.95
N SER A 98 -14.60 24.58 -4.25
CA SER A 98 -15.21 25.70 -3.54
C SER A 98 -16.74 25.84 -3.73
N GLY A 99 -17.35 25.07 -4.65
CA GLY A 99 -18.78 25.15 -5.00
C GLY A 99 -19.18 26.39 -5.82
N LEU A 100 -18.28 27.36 -5.99
CA LEU A 100 -18.51 28.54 -6.82
C LEU A 100 -18.17 28.23 -8.28
N LEU A 101 -19.20 28.19 -9.12
CA LEU A 101 -19.06 27.85 -10.53
C LEU A 101 -18.61 29.05 -11.37
N ARG A 102 -17.75 28.77 -12.34
CA ARG A 102 -17.23 29.67 -13.37
C ARG A 102 -17.33 28.96 -14.72
N GLU A 103 -17.98 29.61 -15.68
CA GLU A 103 -18.03 29.14 -17.06
C GLU A 103 -16.68 29.32 -17.75
N TYR A 104 -16.17 28.26 -18.38
CA TYR A 104 -14.94 28.28 -19.16
C TYR A 104 -15.00 27.20 -20.23
N ASN A 105 -14.66 27.55 -21.49
CA ASN A 105 -14.73 26.65 -22.65
C ASN A 105 -16.05 25.83 -22.74
N GLY A 106 -17.18 26.47 -22.41
CA GLY A 106 -18.51 25.86 -22.51
C GLY A 106 -18.86 24.85 -21.40
N ASN A 107 -18.10 24.83 -20.30
CA ASN A 107 -18.38 23.99 -19.14
C ASN A 107 -18.31 24.81 -17.84
N SER A 108 -19.02 24.36 -16.81
CA SER A 108 -19.01 24.98 -15.49
C SER A 108 -17.94 24.34 -14.59
N TYR A 109 -16.90 25.10 -14.24
CA TYR A 109 -15.82 24.67 -13.35
C TYR A 109 -15.92 25.34 -11.99
N ALA A 110 -15.49 24.66 -10.93
CA ALA A 110 -15.27 25.26 -9.62
C ALA A 110 -13.79 25.18 -9.23
N LYS A 111 -13.31 26.19 -8.51
CA LYS A 111 -11.93 26.21 -8.01
C LYS A 111 -11.69 25.03 -7.08
N VAL A 112 -10.62 24.29 -7.29
CA VAL A 112 -10.20 23.19 -6.41
C VAL A 112 -9.76 23.77 -5.06
N ASN A 113 -10.27 23.16 -3.98
CA ASN A 113 -9.99 23.51 -2.60
C ASN A 113 -9.19 22.40 -1.93
N ASP A 114 -8.02 22.11 -2.48
CA ASP A 114 -7.07 21.13 -1.96
C ASP A 114 -5.78 21.82 -1.51
N TYR A 115 -5.13 21.33 -0.46
CA TYR A 115 -3.90 21.93 0.06
C TYR A 115 -2.65 21.59 -0.76
N ASN A 116 -2.64 20.43 -1.41
CA ASN A 116 -1.51 19.92 -2.17
C ASN A 116 -1.54 20.39 -3.63
N PHE A 117 -2.74 20.53 -4.21
CA PHE A 117 -2.89 20.90 -5.62
C PHE A 117 -3.45 22.32 -5.78
N LYS A 118 -2.57 23.29 -6.08
CA LYS A 118 -2.94 24.69 -6.30
C LYS A 118 -3.06 25.05 -7.77
N THR A 119 -2.26 24.40 -8.60
CA THR A 119 -2.16 24.62 -10.04
C THR A 119 -2.35 23.30 -10.80
N LEU A 120 -2.67 23.39 -12.10
CA LEU A 120 -2.73 22.21 -12.97
C LEU A 120 -1.38 21.49 -13.03
N ALA A 121 -0.28 22.23 -13.00
CA ALA A 121 1.06 21.66 -12.98
C ALA A 121 1.34 20.85 -11.69
N ASP A 122 0.80 21.24 -10.54
CA ASP A 122 0.95 20.45 -9.30
C ASP A 122 0.29 19.08 -9.44
N LEU A 123 -0.93 19.05 -9.98
CA LEU A 123 -1.67 17.81 -10.23
C LEU A 123 -0.97 16.95 -11.28
N GLU A 124 -0.59 17.54 -12.41
CA GLU A 124 0.13 16.84 -13.50
C GLU A 124 1.44 16.22 -13.00
N ASN A 125 2.25 16.96 -12.24
CA ASN A 125 3.50 16.46 -11.67
C ASN A 125 3.26 15.26 -10.73
N TYR A 126 2.21 15.31 -9.91
CA TYR A 126 1.84 14.19 -9.04
C TYR A 126 1.39 12.97 -9.83
N LEU A 127 0.60 13.16 -10.90
CA LEU A 127 0.19 12.08 -11.78
C LEU A 127 1.41 11.42 -12.47
N HIS A 128 2.41 12.20 -12.89
CA HIS A 128 3.67 11.66 -13.44
C HIS A 128 4.58 10.97 -12.41
N MET A 129 4.26 11.04 -11.11
CA MET A 129 4.91 10.18 -10.11
C MET A 129 4.25 8.80 -10.04
N LEU A 130 3.03 8.65 -10.55
CA LEU A 130 2.23 7.43 -10.44
C LEU A 130 2.08 6.71 -11.78
N PHE A 131 2.04 7.44 -12.89
CA PHE A 131 1.66 6.93 -14.21
C PHE A 131 2.64 7.35 -15.30
N THR A 132 2.64 6.60 -16.40
CA THR A 132 3.32 7.00 -17.64
C THR A 132 2.68 8.23 -18.29
N ASP A 133 3.45 8.96 -19.08
CA ASP A 133 2.99 10.14 -19.83
C ASP A 133 1.75 9.87 -20.68
N SER A 134 1.63 8.66 -21.25
CA SER A 134 0.46 8.28 -22.03
C SER A 134 -0.81 8.28 -21.18
N ILE A 135 -0.76 7.70 -19.98
CA ILE A 135 -1.91 7.65 -19.06
C ILE A 135 -2.22 9.06 -18.54
N VAL A 136 -1.20 9.83 -18.15
CA VAL A 136 -1.39 11.21 -17.67
C VAL A 136 -2.05 12.07 -18.76
N ASN A 137 -1.58 11.98 -20.00
CA ASN A 137 -2.17 12.71 -21.12
C ASN A 137 -3.61 12.26 -21.40
N ASP A 138 -3.91 10.96 -21.34
CA ASP A 138 -5.28 10.48 -21.55
C ASP A 138 -6.24 10.92 -20.42
N LEU A 139 -5.75 11.07 -19.18
CA LEU A 139 -6.53 11.58 -18.05
C LEU A 139 -6.79 13.10 -18.14
N LEU A 140 -5.74 13.88 -18.41
CA LEU A 140 -5.84 15.36 -18.44
C LEU A 140 -6.48 15.86 -19.74
N HIS A 141 -6.21 15.19 -20.86
CA HIS A 141 -6.64 15.57 -22.20
C HIS A 141 -7.34 14.39 -22.92
N PRO A 142 -8.51 13.96 -22.41
CA PRO A 142 -9.22 12.82 -22.97
C PRO A 142 -9.57 13.09 -24.44
N LYS A 143 -9.19 12.17 -25.34
CA LYS A 143 -9.44 12.30 -26.80
C LYS A 143 -10.90 12.56 -27.13
N ASN A 144 -11.80 11.94 -26.37
CA ASN A 144 -13.25 12.10 -26.49
C ASN A 144 -13.80 12.42 -25.10
N GLY A 145 -13.94 13.70 -24.79
CA GLY A 145 -14.48 14.11 -23.50
C GLY A 145 -14.18 15.57 -23.20
N THR A 146 -14.63 15.98 -22.03
CA THR A 146 -14.28 17.28 -21.47
C THR A 146 -13.11 17.09 -20.51
N GLU A 147 -12.14 18.00 -20.55
CA GLU A 147 -11.07 18.06 -19.56
C GLU A 147 -11.67 18.22 -18.16
N ARG A 148 -11.44 17.24 -17.28
CA ARG A 148 -11.98 17.28 -15.91
C ARG A 148 -11.41 18.46 -15.13
N TYR A 149 -10.13 18.75 -15.37
CA TYR A 149 -9.35 19.77 -14.70
C TYR A 149 -8.81 20.75 -15.72
N CYS A 150 -8.81 22.04 -15.38
CA CYS A 150 -8.21 23.07 -16.21
C CYS A 150 -7.52 24.14 -15.37
N ASN A 151 -6.70 24.93 -16.04
CA ASN A 151 -6.11 26.12 -15.46
C ASN A 151 -6.95 27.35 -15.82
N ILE A 152 -7.38 28.11 -14.81
CA ILE A 152 -7.99 29.42 -15.01
C ILE A 152 -7.24 30.43 -14.14
N ASP A 153 -6.64 31.45 -14.78
CA ASP A 153 -5.87 32.51 -14.13
C ASP A 153 -4.71 32.02 -13.24
N GLY A 154 -4.12 30.86 -13.55
CA GLY A 154 -3.00 30.28 -12.81
C GLY A 154 -3.44 29.35 -11.66
N GLU A 155 -4.73 29.13 -11.47
CA GLU A 155 -5.28 28.29 -10.41
C GLU A 155 -5.94 27.03 -10.97
N LEU A 156 -5.97 25.96 -10.18
CA LEU A 156 -6.60 24.70 -10.54
C LEU A 156 -8.13 24.77 -10.38
N TYR A 157 -8.83 24.45 -11.45
CA TYR A 157 -10.27 24.35 -11.52
C TYR A 157 -10.69 22.96 -11.98
N ALA A 158 -11.85 22.49 -11.52
CA ALA A 158 -12.38 21.19 -11.88
C ALA A 158 -13.89 21.23 -12.14
N ILE A 159 -14.39 20.35 -13.01
CA ILE A 159 -15.83 20.13 -13.20
C ILE A 159 -16.33 19.31 -12.01
N PRO A 160 -17.18 19.85 -11.11
CA PRO A 160 -17.67 19.11 -9.97
C PRO A 160 -18.49 17.89 -10.42
N ALA A 161 -18.05 16.69 -10.06
CA ALA A 161 -18.75 15.44 -10.33
C ALA A 161 -18.52 14.45 -9.20
N ASP A 162 -19.57 13.69 -8.90
CA ASP A 162 -19.55 12.61 -7.91
C ASP A 162 -20.44 11.45 -8.38
N ARG A 163 -19.80 10.42 -8.92
CA ARG A 163 -20.43 9.18 -9.38
C ARG A 163 -20.43 8.11 -8.29
N GLY A 164 -19.47 8.17 -7.37
CA GLY A 164 -19.17 7.09 -6.43
C GLY A 164 -18.63 5.82 -7.11
N THR A 165 -18.30 4.83 -6.27
CA THR A 165 -17.81 3.50 -6.68
C THR A 165 -18.92 2.60 -7.19
N ASN A 166 -18.57 1.58 -7.96
CA ASN A 166 -19.44 0.53 -8.45
C ASN A 166 -19.93 -0.36 -7.29
N ILE A 167 -21.23 -0.24 -6.99
CA ILE A 167 -21.91 -0.98 -5.93
C ILE A 167 -21.98 -2.51 -6.15
N THR A 168 -21.63 -2.98 -7.35
CA THR A 168 -21.54 -4.43 -7.66
C THR A 168 -20.14 -5.00 -7.38
N LYS A 169 -19.22 -4.20 -6.82
CA LYS A 169 -17.84 -4.59 -6.51
C LYS A 169 -17.59 -4.62 -5.00
N GLY A 170 -17.16 -5.78 -4.51
CA GLY A 170 -16.89 -6.04 -3.09
C GLY A 170 -15.43 -5.84 -2.69
N GLU A 171 -14.92 -6.75 -1.85
CA GLU A 171 -13.55 -6.68 -1.34
C GLU A 171 -12.49 -6.93 -2.43
N GLU A 172 -11.32 -6.34 -2.22
CA GLU A 172 -10.14 -6.51 -3.09
C GLU A 172 -9.09 -7.39 -2.41
N LYS A 173 -8.54 -8.34 -3.15
CA LYS A 173 -7.38 -9.15 -2.77
C LYS A 173 -6.21 -8.81 -3.68
N TYR A 174 -5.01 -8.77 -3.10
CA TYR A 174 -3.80 -8.29 -3.77
C TYR A 174 -2.73 -9.38 -3.82
N GLU A 175 -2.01 -9.43 -4.93
CA GLU A 175 -0.92 -10.38 -5.12
C GLU A 175 0.17 -9.77 -6.03
N ILE A 176 1.43 -10.00 -5.70
CA ILE A 176 2.55 -9.76 -6.62
C ILE A 176 2.78 -11.06 -7.40
N ILE A 177 2.42 -11.07 -8.67
CA ILE A 177 2.53 -12.25 -9.54
C ILE A 177 3.98 -12.45 -10.01
N SER A 178 4.66 -11.35 -10.29
CA SER A 178 6.07 -11.36 -10.62
C SER A 178 6.72 -10.06 -10.19
N SER A 179 7.99 -10.14 -9.81
CA SER A 179 8.82 -8.99 -9.46
C SER A 179 10.23 -9.27 -9.98
N ASN A 180 10.76 -8.33 -10.75
CA ASN A 180 12.15 -8.32 -11.20
C ASN A 180 12.75 -6.93 -10.94
N ALA A 181 13.98 -6.69 -11.41
CA ALA A 181 14.72 -5.46 -11.11
C ALA A 181 13.99 -4.17 -11.53
N ASP A 182 13.25 -4.22 -12.64
CA ASP A 182 12.67 -3.03 -13.27
C ASP A 182 11.16 -3.16 -13.53
N THR A 183 10.52 -4.29 -13.20
CA THR A 183 9.10 -4.52 -13.45
C THR A 183 8.45 -5.38 -12.38
N ILE A 184 7.24 -5.00 -11.99
CA ILE A 184 6.34 -5.74 -11.10
C ILE A 184 5.00 -5.94 -11.82
N THR A 185 4.50 -7.17 -11.80
CA THR A 185 3.11 -7.48 -12.18
C THR A 185 2.28 -7.61 -10.92
N PHE A 186 1.38 -6.66 -10.70
CA PHE A 186 0.53 -6.60 -9.53
C PHE A 186 -0.91 -6.97 -9.89
N ARG A 187 -1.45 -7.99 -9.23
CA ARG A 187 -2.80 -8.51 -9.46
C ARG A 187 -3.75 -8.02 -8.38
N VAL A 188 -4.90 -7.54 -8.84
CA VAL A 188 -6.04 -7.22 -7.98
C VAL A 188 -7.21 -8.12 -8.37
N THR A 189 -7.72 -8.86 -7.40
CA THR A 189 -8.95 -9.65 -7.56
C THR A 189 -10.06 -8.99 -6.77
N VAL A 190 -11.15 -8.63 -7.44
CA VAL A 190 -12.30 -7.97 -6.84
C VAL A 190 -13.50 -8.91 -6.83
N GLU A 191 -14.22 -8.94 -5.71
CA GLU A 191 -15.48 -9.65 -5.59
C GLU A 191 -16.55 -9.02 -6.50
N ILE A 192 -17.34 -9.87 -7.16
CA ILE A 192 -18.58 -9.47 -7.84
C ILE A 192 -19.74 -9.74 -6.90
N LEU A 193 -20.48 -8.70 -6.58
CA LEU A 193 -21.64 -8.75 -5.68
C LEU A 193 -22.92 -8.92 -6.51
N GLY A 194 -23.76 -9.86 -6.08
CA GLY A 194 -25.10 -10.05 -6.59
C GLY A 194 -26.10 -9.05 -6.02
N GLU A 195 -27.37 -9.28 -6.36
CA GLU A 195 -28.47 -8.49 -5.83
C GLU A 195 -28.63 -8.68 -4.31
N TRP A 196 -29.02 -7.60 -3.64
CA TRP A 196 -29.31 -7.63 -2.21
C TRP A 196 -30.47 -8.59 -1.91
N ASP A 197 -30.25 -9.57 -1.03
CA ASP A 197 -31.24 -10.59 -0.69
C ASP A 197 -32.16 -10.23 0.50
N GLY A 198 -31.99 -9.04 1.09
CA GLY A 198 -32.63 -8.63 2.34
C GLY A 198 -31.70 -8.59 3.55
N ASN A 199 -30.55 -9.25 3.48
CA ASN A 199 -29.57 -9.36 4.57
C ASN A 199 -28.13 -9.03 4.13
N LYS A 200 -27.73 -9.47 2.93
CA LYS A 200 -26.42 -9.15 2.35
C LYS A 200 -26.47 -9.15 0.83
N GLN A 201 -25.45 -8.60 0.19
CA GLN A 201 -25.16 -8.92 -1.20
C GLN A 201 -24.32 -10.21 -1.23
N PRO A 202 -24.77 -11.30 -1.86
CA PRO A 202 -23.97 -12.49 -2.00
C PRO A 202 -22.83 -12.25 -2.99
N ILE A 203 -21.67 -12.89 -2.75
CA ILE A 203 -20.58 -12.92 -3.74
C ILE A 203 -20.98 -13.91 -4.84
N THR A 204 -21.09 -13.43 -6.07
CA THR A 204 -21.50 -14.23 -7.25
C THR A 204 -20.33 -14.61 -8.14
N GLY A 205 -19.16 -13.99 -7.94
CA GLY A 205 -17.95 -14.29 -8.70
C GLY A 205 -16.79 -13.41 -8.29
N TYR A 206 -15.71 -13.50 -9.06
CA TYR A 206 -14.51 -12.69 -8.91
C TYR A 206 -14.05 -12.21 -10.29
N GLU A 207 -13.52 -11.00 -10.34
CA GLU A 207 -12.83 -10.45 -11.51
C GLU A 207 -11.37 -10.16 -11.15
N THR A 208 -10.46 -10.36 -12.09
CA THR A 208 -9.03 -10.19 -11.88
C THR A 208 -8.46 -9.19 -12.88
N HIS A 209 -7.64 -8.28 -12.38
CA HIS A 209 -6.92 -7.28 -13.17
C HIS A 209 -5.43 -7.33 -12.84
N ASP A 210 -4.60 -7.31 -13.88
CA ASP A 210 -3.15 -7.28 -13.74
C ASP A 210 -2.64 -5.91 -14.20
N PHE A 211 -1.93 -5.24 -13.30
CA PHE A 211 -1.30 -3.94 -13.53
C PHE A 211 0.21 -4.10 -13.63
N THR A 212 0.79 -3.41 -14.59
CA THR A 212 2.25 -3.37 -14.76
C THR A 212 2.79 -2.11 -14.10
N TYR A 213 3.70 -2.29 -13.14
CA TYR A 213 4.42 -1.22 -12.46
C TYR A 213 5.89 -1.33 -12.83
N GLU A 214 6.42 -0.33 -13.53
CA GLU A 214 7.72 -0.42 -14.22
C GLU A 214 8.61 0.76 -13.85
N LYS A 215 9.91 0.49 -13.77
CA LYS A 215 10.94 1.51 -13.57
C LYS A 215 11.34 2.14 -14.91
N ILE A 216 10.98 3.40 -15.11
CA ILE A 216 11.34 4.20 -16.28
C ILE A 216 12.29 5.31 -15.81
N GLY A 217 13.57 5.16 -16.15
CA GLY A 217 14.64 6.00 -15.61
C GLY A 217 14.78 5.79 -14.10
N ASP A 218 14.61 6.86 -13.32
CA ASP A 218 14.72 6.83 -11.86
C ASP A 218 13.36 6.73 -11.14
N LYS A 219 12.26 6.62 -11.89
CA LYS A 219 10.90 6.58 -11.35
C LYS A 219 10.23 5.24 -11.61
N TRP A 220 9.45 4.77 -10.66
CA TRP A 220 8.53 3.66 -10.88
C TRP A 220 7.13 4.20 -11.13
N VAL A 221 6.47 3.71 -12.17
CA VAL A 221 5.14 4.17 -12.59
C VAL A 221 4.29 3.01 -13.12
N PHE A 222 2.97 3.15 -13.02
CA PHE A 222 2.05 2.24 -13.71
C PHE A 222 2.06 2.53 -15.21
N THR A 223 2.29 1.47 -15.99
CA THR A 223 2.25 1.51 -17.46
C THR A 223 0.92 1.00 -18.02
N THR A 224 0.16 0.28 -17.20
CA THR A 224 -1.24 -0.06 -17.41
C THR A 224 -2.04 0.23 -16.15
N PHE A 225 -3.19 0.91 -16.28
CA PHE A 225 -4.04 1.19 -15.13
C PHE A 225 -5.50 1.43 -15.52
N ASN A 226 -6.40 0.99 -14.65
CA ASN A 226 -7.83 1.30 -14.67
C ASN A 226 -8.40 1.07 -13.28
N LEU A 227 -9.51 1.72 -12.95
CA LEU A 227 -10.24 1.43 -11.73
C LEU A 227 -10.90 0.05 -11.81
N VAL A 228 -10.93 -0.65 -10.68
CA VAL A 228 -11.58 -1.97 -10.52
C VAL A 228 -12.88 -1.88 -9.71
N ARG A 229 -13.17 -0.69 -9.17
CA ARG A 229 -14.39 -0.31 -8.45
C ARG A 229 -14.91 1.02 -8.98
#